data_AF-A0A831TPT8-F1
#
_entry.id   AF-A0A831TPT8-F1
#
_cell.length_a   1.000
_cell.length_b   1.000
_cell.length_c   1.000
_cell.angle_alpha   90.00
_cell.angle_beta   90.00
_cell.angle_gamma   90.00
#
_symmetry.space_group_name_H-M   'P 1'
#
loop_
_entity.id
_entity.type
_entity.pdbx_description
1 polymer ?
#
loop_
_entity_poly.entity_id
_entity_poly.type
_entity_poly.pdbx_seq_one_letter_code
_entity_poly.pdbx_strand_id
1 'polypeptide(L)' 'MVIAVDAMGGDYAPEAVVEGAVRAHRQWGYELLLVGPTALVEPL' A
#
# COMPACT_ATOMS: atom_id res chain seq x y z
N MET A 1 -11.48 -6.50 -9.09
CA MET A 1 -12.05 -6.07 -7.78
C MET A 1 -10.94 -5.33 -7.08
N VAL A 2 -11.18 -4.08 -6.72
CA VAL A 2 -10.15 -3.21 -6.13
C VAL A 2 -10.31 -3.19 -4.61
N ILE A 3 -9.20 -3.35 -3.88
CA ILE A 3 -9.15 -3.23 -2.43
C ILE A 3 -8.43 -1.91 -2.09
N ALA A 4 -9.12 -1.02 -1.38
CA ALA A 4 -8.50 0.19 -0.87
C ALA A 4 -7.74 -0.13 0.43
N VAL A 5 -6.49 0.33 0.53
CA VAL A 5 -5.61 0.11 1.68
C VAL A 5 -5.17 1.46 2.21
N ASP A 6 -5.42 1.74 3.48
CA ASP A 6 -4.88 2.91 4.17
C ASP A 6 -3.37 2.73 4.35
N ALA A 7 -2.59 3.52 3.61
CA ALA A 7 -1.14 3.45 3.62
C ALA A 7 -0.54 4.07 4.89
N MET A 8 -1.31 4.78 5.72
CA MET A 8 -0.79 5.61 6.82
C MET A 8 -1.03 5.01 8.20
N GLY A 9 -1.78 3.91 8.28
CA GLY A 9 -2.13 3.26 9.53
C GLY A 9 -0.98 2.41 10.10
N GLY A 10 -0.53 2.76 11.31
CA GLY A 10 0.38 1.94 12.12
C GLY A 10 1.78 2.53 12.30
N ASP A 11 2.55 1.94 13.22
CA ASP A 11 3.83 2.50 13.69
C ASP A 11 4.94 2.52 12.62
N TYR A 12 4.81 1.66 11.60
CA TYR A 12 5.78 1.51 10.51
C TYR A 12 5.21 1.91 9.14
N ALA A 13 4.17 2.75 9.15
CA ALA A 13 3.60 3.31 7.94
C ALA A 13 4.45 4.51 7.44
N PRO A 14 4.52 4.74 6.12
CA PRO A 14 3.86 3.97 5.06
C PRO A 14 4.59 2.71 4.59
N GLU A 15 5.88 2.57 4.89
CA GLU A 15 6.75 1.58 4.26
C GLU A 15 6.26 0.14 4.43
N ALA A 16 5.91 -0.26 5.66
CA ALA A 16 5.46 -1.63 5.93
C ALA A 16 4.13 -1.97 5.24
N VAL A 17 3.23 -0.97 5.13
CA VAL A 17 1.93 -1.16 4.47
C VAL A 17 2.11 -1.29 2.98
N VAL A 18 2.90 -0.41 2.37
CA VAL A 18 3.23 -0.46 0.93
C VAL A 18 3.92 -1.78 0.59
N GLU A 19 4.89 -2.22 1.39
CA GLU A 19 5.57 -3.52 1.19
C GLU A 19 4.57 -4.68 1.24
N GLY A 20 3.67 -4.69 2.23
CA GLY A 20 2.60 -5.67 2.35
C GLY A 20 1.68 -5.70 1.13
N ALA A 21 1.25 -4.53 0.66
CA ALA A 21 0.40 -4.39 -0.52
C ALA A 21 1.10 -4.90 -1.79
N VAL A 22 2.36 -4.52 -2.01
CA VAL A 22 3.14 -5.01 -3.17
C VAL A 22 3.29 -6.53 -3.14
N ARG A 23 3.58 -7.12 -1.97
CA ARG A 23 3.62 -8.59 -1.82
C ARG A 23 2.28 -9.23 -2.15
N ALA A 24 1.18 -8.66 -1.65
CA ALA A 24 -0.15 -9.19 -1.89
C ALA A 24 -0.56 -9.15 -3.36
N HIS A 25 -0.26 -8.04 -4.04
CA HIS A 25 -0.46 -7.93 -5.49
C HIS A 25 0.35 -9.00 -6.24
N ARG A 26 1.64 -9.17 -5.91
CA ARG A 26 2.51 -10.17 -6.57
C ARG A 26 2.08 -11.60 -6.32
N GLN A 27 1.61 -11.92 -5.11
CA GLN A 27 1.27 -13.28 -4.72
C GLN A 27 -0.10 -13.72 -5.21
N TRP A 28 -1.10 -12.82 -5.21
CA TRP A 28 -2.49 -13.17 -5.48
C TRP A 28 -3.12 -12.41 -6.65
N GLY A 29 -2.43 -11.42 -7.23
CA GLY A 29 -2.95 -10.64 -8.35
C GLY A 29 -4.05 -9.66 -7.97
N TYR A 30 -4.19 -9.30 -6.68
CA TYR A 30 -5.17 -8.31 -6.27
C TYR A 30 -4.86 -6.93 -6.84
N GLU A 31 -5.88 -6.23 -7.32
CA GLU A 31 -5.81 -4.81 -7.62
C GLU A 31 -5.95 -4.02 -6.31
N LEU A 32 -4.94 -3.24 -5.96
CA LEU A 32 -4.86 -2.50 -4.71
C LEU A 32 -4.78 -1.00 -4.99
N LEU A 33 -5.55 -0.22 -4.23
CA LEU A 33 -5.49 1.23 -4.23
C LEU A 33 -4.91 1.70 -2.89
N LEU A 34 -3.71 2.26 -2.91
CA LEU A 34 -3.10 2.84 -1.72
C LEU A 34 -3.67 4.23 -1.46
N VAL A 35 -4.16 4.46 -0.24
CA VAL A 35 -4.79 5.71 0.17
C VAL A 35 -3.89 6.40 1.19
N GLY A 36 -3.44 7.62 0.87
CA GLY A 36 -2.58 8.42 1.72
C GLY A 36 -2.00 9.62 0.95
N PRO A 37 -1.21 10.49 1.59
CA PRO A 37 -0.51 11.58 0.91
C PRO A 37 0.48 11.02 -0.12
N THR A 38 0.26 11.32 -1.39
CA THR A 38 1.04 10.78 -2.52
C THR A 38 2.54 10.95 -2.35
N ALA A 39 2.99 12.11 -1.86
CA ALA A 39 4.41 12.42 -1.63
C ALA A 39 5.11 11.50 -0.60
N LEU A 40 4.35 10.77 0.23
CA LEU A 40 4.87 9.81 1.20
C LEU A 40 4.72 8.36 0.73
N VAL A 41 3.81 8.10 -0.20
CA VAL A 41 3.45 6.74 -0.67
C VAL A 41 4.15 6.39 -1.98
N GLU A 42 4.36 7.36 -2.85
CA GLU A 42 5.09 7.17 -4.10
C GLU A 42 6.61 7.17 -3.87
N PRO A 43 7.37 6.34 -4.59
CA PRO A 43 8.82 6.42 -4.59
C PRO A 43 9.29 7.80 -5.10
N LEU A 44 10.40 8.30 -4.52
CA LEU A 44 11.12 9.48 -5.03
C LEU A 44 11.74 9.24 -6.41
#